data_AF-A0A954WL01-F1
#
_entry.id   AF-A0A954WL01-F1
#
_cell.length_a   1.000
_cell.length_b   1.000
_cell.length_c   1.000
_cell.angle_alpha   90.00
_cell.angle_beta   90.00
_cell.angle_gamma   90.00
#
_symmetry.space_group_name_H-M   'P 1'
#
loop_
_entity.id
_entity.type
_entity.pdbx_description
1 polymer ?
#
loop_
_entity_poly.entity_id
_entity_poly.type
_entity_poly.pdbx_seq_one_letter_code
_entity_poly.pdbx_strand_id
1 'polypeptide(L)'
;LAAAVPHWAQHGFRLQTLGNNSGRSSLASRLGSILSIGSVMRTASGLIKLAVVLGIAGWALWNERHALLSLGAYETAGLAARMSELLLTTLLKITAGLLVLGAIDYGYQWWRLEQSLRMTDEELREELREDEGDRRLAAKRRELHRQNLARDAQVTHRVVN
;
A
#
# COMPACT_ATOMS: atom_id res chain seq x y z
N LEU A 1 16.67 -4.49 27.21
CA LEU A 1 17.72 -4.59 26.17
C LEU A 1 17.71 -5.99 25.52
N ALA A 2 16.55 -6.45 25.02
CA ALA A 2 16.37 -7.82 24.52
C ALA A 2 15.40 -7.86 23.31
N ALA A 3 15.68 -7.07 22.27
CA ALA A 3 14.88 -7.09 21.03
C ALA A 3 15.70 -6.65 19.82
N ALA A 4 16.95 -7.10 19.73
CA ALA A 4 17.74 -7.01 18.50
C ALA A 4 17.87 -8.42 17.91
N VAL A 5 16.73 -9.02 17.52
CA VAL A 5 16.73 -10.17 16.62
C VAL A 5 16.79 -9.61 15.20
N PRO A 6 17.87 -9.81 14.44
CA PRO A 6 17.97 -9.30 13.08
C PRO A 6 16.98 -10.06 12.18
N HIS A 7 16.11 -9.34 11.46
CA HIS A 7 15.08 -9.87 10.55
C HIS A 7 15.63 -10.59 9.30
N TRP A 8 16.95 -10.81 9.23
CA TRP A 8 17.68 -11.39 8.11
C TRP A 8 17.42 -12.88 7.85
N ALA A 9 16.79 -13.60 8.79
CA ALA A 9 16.55 -15.04 8.66
C ALA A 9 15.34 -15.41 7.76
N GLN A 10 14.40 -14.48 7.50
CA GLN A 10 13.23 -14.76 6.66
C GLN A 10 13.43 -14.46 5.17
N HIS A 11 14.53 -13.79 4.80
CA HIS A 11 14.90 -13.57 3.41
C HIS A 11 16.13 -14.43 3.08
N GLY A 12 15.90 -15.75 3.02
CA GLY A 12 16.82 -16.67 2.38
C GLY A 12 17.22 -16.10 1.02
N PHE A 13 18.53 -16.03 0.81
CA PHE A 13 19.24 -15.51 -0.34
C PHE A 13 18.63 -15.99 -1.66
N ARG A 14 17.62 -15.27 -2.16
CA ARG A 14 16.97 -15.57 -3.44
C ARG A 14 17.84 -14.95 -4.52
N LEU A 15 18.86 -15.70 -4.96
CA LEU A 15 19.59 -15.43 -6.21
C LEU A 15 18.63 -15.59 -7.39
N GLN A 16 17.73 -14.63 -7.58
CA GLN A 16 17.08 -14.47 -8.87
C GLN A 16 18.16 -14.01 -9.85
N THR A 17 18.44 -14.91 -10.77
CA THR A 17 19.30 -14.72 -11.93
C THR A 17 19.07 -13.33 -12.53
N LEU A 18 20.11 -12.51 -12.54
CA LEU A 18 20.19 -11.29 -13.35
C LEU A 18 20.16 -11.73 -14.83
N GLY A 19 18.96 -12.00 -15.34
CA GLY A 19 18.71 -12.07 -16.76
C GLY A 19 19.08 -10.73 -17.36
N ASN A 20 20.05 -10.74 -18.27
CA ASN A 20 20.48 -9.60 -19.07
C ASN A 20 19.29 -9.03 -19.84
N ASN A 21 18.57 -8.10 -19.22
CA ASN A 21 17.53 -7.33 -19.87
C ASN A 21 18.20 -6.12 -20.49
N SER A 22 18.57 -6.27 -21.77
CA SER A 22 19.24 -5.25 -22.55
C SER A 22 18.39 -3.97 -22.58
N GLY A 23 19.03 -2.89 -22.15
CA GLY A 23 18.40 -1.59 -22.00
C GLY A 23 17.91 -1.05 -23.33
N ARG A 24 16.64 -0.59 -23.33
CA ARG A 24 16.14 0.67 -23.93
C ARG A 24 14.61 0.78 -23.90
N SER A 25 13.88 -0.32 -23.68
CA SER A 25 12.41 -0.31 -23.55
C SER A 25 11.91 -0.15 -22.10
N SER A 26 12.78 -0.24 -21.10
CA SER A 26 12.37 -0.26 -19.70
C SER A 26 12.19 1.14 -19.09
N LEU A 27 12.87 2.19 -19.56
CA LEU A 27 12.76 3.53 -18.96
C LEU A 27 11.46 4.25 -19.34
N ALA A 28 11.06 4.20 -20.61
CA ALA A 28 9.81 4.81 -21.07
C ALA A 28 8.57 4.10 -20.49
N SER A 29 8.59 2.77 -20.44
CA SER A 29 7.51 1.96 -19.83
C SER A 29 7.44 2.16 -18.31
N ARG A 30 8.59 2.34 -17.65
CA ARG A 30 8.65 2.69 -16.21
C ARG A 30 8.18 4.13 -15.97
N LEU A 31 8.51 5.08 -16.83
CA LEU A 31 8.00 6.46 -16.79
C LEU A 31 6.47 6.51 -17.04
N GLY A 32 5.98 5.67 -17.95
CA GLY A 32 4.55 5.49 -18.19
C GLY A 32 3.81 4.87 -17.00
N SER A 33 4.45 3.97 -16.24
CA SER A 33 3.82 3.38 -15.05
C SER A 33 3.80 4.33 -13.83
N ILE A 34 4.78 5.24 -13.69
CA ILE A 34 4.69 6.35 -12.73
C ILE A 34 3.63 7.40 -13.13
N LEU A 35 3.29 7.51 -14.41
CA LEU A 35 2.15 8.30 -14.91
C LEU A 35 0.86 7.48 -15.09
N SER A 36 0.80 6.26 -14.56
CA SER A 36 -0.45 5.48 -14.55
C SER A 36 -1.53 6.21 -13.76
N ILE A 37 -2.80 6.00 -14.13
CA ILE A 37 -3.95 6.64 -13.50
C ILE A 37 -3.93 6.49 -11.96
N GLY A 38 -3.45 5.33 -11.47
CA GLY A 38 -3.31 5.06 -10.05
C GLY A 38 -2.24 5.91 -9.35
N SER A 39 -1.16 6.29 -10.04
CA SER A 39 -0.15 7.20 -9.49
C SER A 39 -0.64 8.64 -9.47
N VAL A 40 -1.34 9.10 -10.51
CA VAL A 40 -1.97 10.44 -10.53
C VAL A 40 -2.97 10.57 -9.37
N MET A 41 -3.80 9.55 -9.15
CA MET A 41 -4.76 9.53 -8.05
C MET A 41 -4.07 9.57 -6.68
N ARG A 42 -2.98 8.81 -6.49
CA ARG A 42 -2.18 8.86 -5.25
C ARG A 42 -1.60 10.25 -4.99
N THR A 43 -1.05 10.90 -6.01
CA THR A 43 -0.47 12.24 -5.88
C THR A 43 -1.55 13.29 -5.62
N ALA A 44 -2.70 13.19 -6.28
CA ALA A 44 -3.85 14.07 -6.06
C ALA A 44 -4.39 13.95 -4.63
N SER A 45 -4.55 12.73 -4.10
CA SER A 45 -4.91 12.52 -2.69
C SER A 45 -3.87 13.13 -1.75
N GLY A 46 -2.58 13.02 -2.06
CA GLY A 46 -1.51 13.64 -1.30
C GLY A 46 -1.59 15.17 -1.28
N LEU A 47 -1.88 15.79 -2.43
CA LEU A 47 -2.08 17.24 -2.54
C LEU A 47 -3.30 17.73 -1.77
N ILE A 48 -4.41 16.97 -1.76
CA ILE A 48 -5.59 17.29 -0.96
C ILE A 48 -5.24 17.25 0.53
N LYS A 49 -4.54 16.21 1.00
CA LYS A 49 -4.08 16.13 2.39
C LYS A 49 -3.20 17.32 2.76
N LEU A 50 -2.26 17.68 1.89
CA LEU A 50 -1.39 18.84 2.09
C LEU A 50 -2.20 20.14 2.17
N ALA A 51 -3.17 20.34 1.27
CA ALA A 51 -4.04 21.51 1.28
C ALA A 51 -4.89 21.60 2.55
N VAL A 52 -5.40 20.46 3.05
CA VAL A 52 -6.14 20.40 4.32
C VAL A 52 -5.23 20.72 5.50
N VAL A 53 -4.02 20.16 5.56
CA VAL A 53 -3.02 20.50 6.61
C VAL A 53 -2.72 21.99 6.59
N LEU A 54 -2.42 22.57 5.42
CA LEU A 54 -2.14 23.99 5.27
C LEU A 54 -3.34 24.87 5.63
N GLY A 55 -4.56 24.44 5.30
CA GLY A 55 -5.79 25.13 5.67
C GLY A 55 -6.03 25.15 7.18
N ILE A 56 -5.87 24.00 7.86
CA ILE A 56 -5.99 23.90 9.31
C ILE A 56 -4.89 24.71 10.00
N ALA A 57 -3.65 24.60 9.55
CA ALA A 57 -2.51 25.36 10.09
C ALA A 57 -2.69 26.87 9.90
N GLY A 58 -3.12 27.30 8.71
CA GLY A 58 -3.40 28.70 8.40
C GLY A 58 -4.56 29.26 9.23
N TRP A 59 -5.63 28.48 9.41
CA TRP A 59 -6.75 28.86 10.27
C TRP A 59 -6.34 28.98 11.74
N ALA A 60 -5.53 28.04 12.25
CA ALA A 60 -5.00 28.08 13.61
C ALA A 60 -4.11 29.32 13.82
N LEU A 61 -3.19 29.60 12.89
CA LEU A 61 -2.33 30.79 12.91
C LEU A 61 -3.14 32.09 12.89
N TRP A 62 -4.18 32.16 12.04
CA TRP A 62 -5.05 33.32 11.96
C TRP A 62 -5.77 33.58 13.28
N ASN A 63 -6.22 32.52 13.96
CA ASN A 63 -6.94 32.65 15.23
C ASN A 63 -6.02 33.08 16.39
N GLU A 64 -4.76 32.64 16.39
CA GLU A 64 -3.77 32.98 17.43
C GLU A 64 -3.00 34.28 17.17
N ARG A 65 -3.24 34.98 16.05
CA ARG A 65 -2.53 36.23 15.69
C ARG A 65 -2.58 37.30 16.78
N HIS A 66 -3.70 37.39 17.50
CA HIS A 66 -3.90 38.34 18.60
C HIS A 66 -3.10 37.95 19.84
N ALA A 67 -2.97 36.64 20.08
CA ALA A 67 -2.17 36.13 21.18
C ALA A 67 -0.68 36.40 20.91
N LEU A 68 -0.21 36.19 19.68
CA LEU A 68 1.16 36.50 19.25
C LEU A 68 1.52 37.99 19.40
N LEU A 69 0.60 38.89 19.05
CA LEU A 69 0.78 40.34 19.21
C LEU A 69 0.78 40.78 20.69
N SER A 70 0.10 40.05 21.57
CA SER A 70 -0.01 40.39 22.99
C SER A 70 1.24 40.02 23.81
N LEU A 71 2.11 39.12 23.35
CA LEU A 71 3.34 38.74 24.07
C LEU A 71 4.31 39.91 24.28
N GLY A 72 4.28 40.93 23.41
CA GLY A 72 5.15 42.09 23.50
C GLY A 72 4.78 43.09 24.62
N ALA A 73 3.63 42.92 25.28
CA ALA A 73 3.08 43.90 26.22
C ALA A 73 3.10 43.44 27.70
N TYR A 74 3.60 42.23 28.02
CA TYR A 74 3.50 41.67 29.37
C TYR A 74 4.78 41.80 30.20
N GLU A 75 4.62 42.33 31.41
CA GLU A 75 5.63 42.45 32.46
C GLU A 75 5.97 41.08 33.10
N THR A 76 7.19 40.96 33.62
CA THR A 76 7.92 39.71 33.91
C THR A 76 7.26 38.75 34.91
N ALA A 77 6.34 39.20 35.77
CA ALA A 77 5.79 38.37 36.86
C ALA A 77 4.62 37.46 36.45
N GLY A 78 3.82 37.84 35.46
CA GLY A 78 2.69 37.04 34.94
C GLY A 78 3.01 36.24 33.67
N LEU A 79 4.19 36.50 33.09
CA LEU A 79 4.57 36.01 31.76
C LEU A 79 4.64 34.48 31.70
N ALA A 80 5.22 33.83 32.72
CA ALA A 80 5.41 32.38 32.72
C ALA A 80 4.07 31.61 32.74
N ALA A 81 3.11 32.05 33.53
CA ALA A 81 1.78 31.44 33.60
C ALA A 81 0.99 31.67 32.29
N ARG A 82 1.11 32.87 31.71
CA ARG A 82 0.41 33.15 30.44
C ARG A 82 1.02 32.40 29.27
N MET A 83 2.34 32.24 29.24
CA MET A 83 3.07 31.48 28.22
C MET A 83 2.72 29.98 28.26
N SER A 84 2.61 29.38 29.45
CA SER A 84 2.25 27.97 29.57
C SER A 84 0.82 27.70 29.12
N GLU A 85 -0.12 28.58 29.45
CA GLU A 85 -1.51 28.50 28.97
C GLU A 85 -1.60 28.65 27.45
N LEU A 86 -0.88 29.61 26.88
CA LEU A 86 -0.77 29.81 25.43
C LEU A 86 -0.17 28.58 24.72
N LEU A 87 0.90 28.02 25.28
CA LEU A 87 1.53 26.80 24.77
C LEU A 87 0.57 25.62 24.81
N LEU A 88 -0.09 25.37 25.95
CA LEU A 88 -1.01 24.25 26.11
C LEU A 88 -2.24 24.36 25.19
N THR A 89 -2.83 25.56 25.10
CA THR A 89 -3.99 25.80 24.23
C THR A 89 -3.62 25.66 22.76
N THR A 90 -2.46 26.18 22.35
CA THR A 90 -1.95 26.02 20.97
C THR A 90 -1.63 24.56 20.67
N LEU A 91 -0.98 23.86 21.60
CA LEU A 91 -0.65 22.44 21.47
C LEU A 91 -1.92 21.60 21.30
N LEU A 92 -2.92 21.80 22.15
CA LEU A 92 -4.20 21.09 22.06
C LEU A 92 -4.91 21.35 20.73
N LYS A 93 -4.90 22.59 20.23
CA LYS A 93 -5.48 22.93 18.91
C LYS A 93 -4.75 22.22 17.76
N ILE A 94 -3.42 22.23 17.77
CA ILE A 94 -2.61 21.53 16.75
C ILE A 94 -2.83 20.02 16.83
N THR A 95 -2.79 19.44 18.03
CA THR A 95 -3.02 18.01 18.25
C THR A 95 -4.42 17.60 17.80
N ALA A 96 -5.46 18.39 18.11
CA ALA A 96 -6.82 18.13 17.66
C ALA A 96 -6.91 18.17 16.12
N GLY A 97 -6.28 19.16 15.48
CA GLY A 97 -6.22 19.24 14.02
C GLY A 97 -5.53 18.02 13.38
N LEU A 98 -4.39 17.58 13.95
CA LEU A 98 -3.67 16.38 13.51
C LEU A 98 -4.48 15.10 13.73
N LEU A 99 -5.22 15.00 14.84
CA LEU A 99 -6.10 13.87 15.13
C LEU A 99 -7.20 13.73 14.09
N VAL A 100 -7.87 14.84 13.74
CA VAL A 100 -8.92 14.85 12.70
C VAL A 100 -8.33 14.45 11.36
N LEU A 101 -7.16 14.99 11.00
CA LEU A 101 -6.49 14.63 9.74
C LEU A 101 -6.10 13.15 9.69
N GLY A 102 -5.52 12.64 10.79
CA GLY A 102 -5.16 11.23 10.94
C GLY A 102 -6.38 10.30 10.86
N ALA A 103 -7.52 10.70 11.43
CA ALA A 103 -8.76 9.94 11.38
C ALA A 103 -9.31 9.83 9.95
N ILE A 104 -9.29 10.93 9.18
CA ILE A 104 -9.68 10.93 7.76
C ILE A 104 -8.75 10.03 6.95
N ASP A 105 -7.44 10.15 7.18
CA ASP A 105 -6.42 9.34 6.52
C ASP A 105 -6.58 7.85 6.80
N TYR A 106 -6.93 7.49 8.04
CA TYR A 106 -7.21 6.12 8.44
C TYR A 106 -8.50 5.60 7.81
N GLY A 107 -9.58 6.39 7.85
CA GLY A 107 -10.87 6.02 7.25
C GLY A 107 -10.76 5.76 5.75
N TYR A 108 -10.00 6.58 5.02
CA TYR A 108 -9.75 6.35 3.59
C TYR A 108 -8.96 5.06 3.33
N GLN A 109 -7.94 4.79 4.14
CA GLN A 109 -7.16 3.55 4.03
C GLN A 109 -8.03 2.32 4.30
N TRP A 110 -8.89 2.38 5.32
CA TRP A 110 -9.84 1.31 5.63
C TRP A 110 -10.80 1.04 4.48
N TRP A 111 -11.44 2.09 3.94
CA TRP A 111 -12.36 1.95 2.81
C TRP A 111 -11.67 1.35 1.57
N ARG A 112 -10.44 1.79 1.28
CA ARG A 112 -9.67 1.26 0.16
C ARG A 112 -9.28 -0.21 0.37
N LEU A 113 -8.95 -0.60 1.60
CA LEU A 113 -8.64 -2.00 1.94
C LEU A 113 -9.87 -2.89 1.71
N GLU A 114 -11.02 -2.47 2.23
CA GLU A 114 -12.29 -3.17 2.03
C GLU A 114 -12.60 -3.33 0.53
N GLN A 115 -12.42 -2.27 -0.25
CA GLN A 115 -12.65 -2.32 -1.69
C GLN A 115 -11.66 -3.26 -2.41
N SER A 116 -10.43 -3.41 -1.91
CA SER A 116 -9.43 -4.31 -2.51
C SER A 116 -9.62 -5.79 -2.15
N LEU A 117 -10.34 -6.08 -1.06
CA LEU A 117 -10.66 -7.45 -0.66
C LEU A 117 -11.92 -7.98 -1.35
N ARG A 118 -12.70 -7.09 -1.98
CA ARG A 118 -13.86 -7.46 -2.78
C ARG A 118 -13.38 -7.95 -4.14
N MET A 119 -13.55 -9.24 -4.39
CA MET A 119 -13.47 -9.79 -5.74
C MET A 119 -14.52 -9.12 -6.61
N THR A 120 -14.08 -8.60 -7.75
CA THR A 120 -14.98 -8.06 -8.76
C THR A 120 -15.69 -9.19 -9.50
N ASP A 121 -16.89 -8.93 -10.05
CA ASP A 121 -17.60 -9.92 -10.88
C ASP A 121 -16.78 -10.35 -12.11
N GLU A 122 -15.85 -9.50 -12.53
CA GLU A 122 -14.89 -9.74 -13.61
C GLU A 122 -13.80 -10.72 -13.16
N GLU A 123 -13.16 -10.49 -12.00
CA GLU A 123 -12.20 -11.42 -11.39
C GLU A 123 -12.86 -12.77 -11.07
N LEU A 124 -14.10 -12.78 -10.58
CA LEU A 124 -14.83 -14.01 -10.26
C LEU A 124 -15.10 -14.86 -11.52
N ARG A 125 -15.44 -14.22 -12.64
CA ARG A 125 -15.62 -14.90 -13.94
C ARG A 125 -14.30 -15.37 -14.53
N GLU A 126 -13.22 -14.65 -14.29
CA GLU A 126 -11.88 -15.02 -14.73
C GLU A 126 -11.37 -16.23 -13.95
N GLU A 127 -11.54 -16.25 -12.62
CA GLU A 127 -11.26 -17.43 -11.79
C GLU A 127 -12.09 -18.65 -12.21
N LEU A 128 -13.39 -18.49 -12.49
CA LEU A 128 -14.23 -19.60 -12.97
C LEU A 128 -13.76 -20.14 -14.32
N ARG A 129 -13.31 -19.27 -15.24
CA ARG A 129 -12.76 -19.68 -16.54
C ARG A 129 -11.41 -20.37 -16.40
N GLU A 130 -10.53 -19.87 -15.51
CA GLU A 130 -9.25 -20.52 -15.21
C GLU A 130 -9.47 -21.88 -14.55
N ASP A 131 -10.37 -21.98 -13.58
CA ASP A 131 -10.68 -23.24 -12.89
C ASP A 131 -11.33 -24.27 -13.84
N GLU A 132 -12.23 -23.84 -14.73
CA GLU A 132 -12.74 -24.71 -15.80
C GLU A 132 -11.64 -25.14 -16.79
N GLY A 133 -10.73 -24.22 -17.13
CA GLY A 133 -9.59 -24.48 -18.00
C GLY A 133 -8.62 -25.49 -17.39
N ASP A 134 -8.23 -25.32 -16.13
CA ASP A 134 -7.27 -26.18 -15.46
C ASP A 134 -7.89 -27.54 -15.11
N ARG A 135 -9.19 -27.62 -14.84
CA ARG A 135 -9.89 -28.92 -14.73
C ARG A 135 -9.84 -29.71 -16.04
N ARG A 136 -10.05 -29.06 -17.19
CA ARG A 136 -9.93 -29.70 -18.51
C ARG A 136 -8.49 -30.12 -18.81
N LEU A 137 -7.51 -29.27 -18.50
CA LEU A 137 -6.09 -29.59 -18.65
C LEU A 137 -5.67 -30.76 -17.74
N ALA A 138 -6.12 -30.78 -16.48
CA ALA A 138 -5.88 -31.86 -15.54
C ALA A 138 -6.54 -33.18 -15.95
N ALA A 139 -7.77 -33.13 -16.49
CA ALA A 139 -8.42 -34.31 -17.07
C ALA A 139 -7.62 -34.86 -18.26
N LYS A 140 -7.17 -33.99 -19.17
CA LYS A 140 -6.38 -34.39 -20.35
C LYS A 140 -5.01 -34.97 -19.98
N ARG A 141 -4.34 -34.42 -18.95
CA ARG A 141 -3.11 -34.99 -18.37
C ARG A 141 -3.33 -36.42 -17.86
N ARG A 142 -4.43 -36.66 -17.13
CA ARG A 142 -4.78 -37.99 -16.61
C ARG A 142 -5.07 -39.00 -17.72
N GLU A 143 -5.73 -38.58 -18.79
CA GLU A 143 -6.04 -39.45 -19.93
C GLU A 143 -4.79 -39.84 -20.72
N LEU A 144 -3.90 -38.89 -21.02
CA LEU A 144 -2.62 -39.17 -21.66
C LEU A 144 -1.75 -40.14 -20.83
N HIS A 145 -1.74 -39.97 -19.50
CA HIS A 145 -1.02 -40.87 -18.62
C HIS A 145 -1.55 -42.32 -18.70
N ARG A 146 -2.88 -42.50 -18.73
CA ARG A 146 -3.50 -43.83 -18.91
C ARG A 146 -3.17 -44.45 -20.26
N GLN A 147 -3.14 -43.66 -21.34
CA GLN A 147 -2.79 -44.15 -22.67
C GLN A 147 -1.33 -44.60 -22.75
N ASN A 148 -0.42 -43.88 -22.11
CA ASN A 148 0.99 -44.26 -22.05
C ASN A 148 1.18 -45.57 -21.25
N LEU A 149 0.53 -45.70 -20.10
CA LEU A 149 0.57 -46.95 -19.31
C LEU A 149 0.00 -48.15 -20.08
N ALA A 150 -1.09 -47.95 -20.83
CA ALA A 150 -1.68 -49.01 -21.67
C ALA A 150 -0.77 -49.40 -22.84
N ARG A 151 -0.05 -48.44 -23.44
CA ARG A 151 0.97 -48.71 -24.47
C ARG A 151 2.15 -49.48 -23.91
N ASP A 152 2.67 -49.08 -22.75
CA ASP A 152 3.81 -49.75 -22.13
C ASP A 152 3.46 -51.21 -21.80
N ALA A 153 2.25 -51.48 -21.29
CA ALA A 153 1.76 -52.84 -21.04
C ALA A 153 1.66 -53.70 -22.33
N GLN A 154 1.28 -53.11 -23.47
CA GLN A 154 1.23 -53.82 -24.76
C GLN A 154 2.62 -54.12 -25.33
N VAL A 155 3.59 -53.23 -25.10
CA VAL A 155 4.98 -53.44 -25.54
C VAL A 155 5.62 -54.55 -24.72
N THR A 156 5.44 -54.57 -23.40
CA THR A 156 5.97 -55.65 -22.55
C THR A 156 5.41 -57.02 -22.95
N HIS A 157 4.14 -57.11 -23.32
CA HIS A 157 3.52 -58.38 -23.73
C HIS A 157 3.97 -58.89 -25.12
N ARG A 158 4.55 -58.03 -25.98
CA ARG A 158 5.12 -58.42 -27.29
C ARG A 158 6.57 -58.89 -27.23
N VAL A 159 7.30 -58.57 -26.16
CA VAL A 159 8.73 -58.92 -26.01
C VAL A 159 8.92 -60.24 -25.26
N VAL A 160 7.87 -60.74 -24.59
CA VAL A 160 7.91 -61.96 -23.76
C VAL A 160 7.37 -63.19 -24.51
N ASN A 161 7.00 -63.07 -25.79
CA ASN A 161 6.47 -64.17 -26.62
C ASN A 161 7.31 -64.37 -27.88
#